data_AF-A0A939XJ79-F1
#
_entry.id   AF-A0A939XJ79-F1
#
_cell.length_a   1.000
_cell.length_b   1.000
_cell.length_c   1.000
_cell.angle_alpha   90.00
_cell.angle_beta   90.00
_cell.angle_gamma   90.00
#
_symmetry.space_group_name_H-M   'P 1'
#
loop_
_entity.id
_entity.type
_entity.pdbx_description
1 polymer ?
#
loop_
_entity_poly.entity_id
_entity_poly.type
_entity_poly.pdbx_seq_one_letter_code
_entity_poly.pdbx_strand_id
1 'polypeptide(L)'
;MKRNILFFTLLLLTCGTYKAKAQESYFTIDDMPDLVKCLPAPPDTVSMGFTYDVMRYMWGKTMRSDPERVAVAVRDAIWDLDTLAAIFSVPFGMKIDKETT
;
A
#
# COMPACT_ATOMS: atom_id res chain seq x y z
N MET A 1 -13.71 11.35 -49.84
CA MET A 1 -12.49 11.38 -48.98
C MET A 1 -12.59 12.36 -47.82
N LYS A 2 -13.02 13.63 -48.00
CA LYS A 2 -13.08 14.63 -46.91
C LYS A 2 -14.02 14.28 -45.74
N ARG A 3 -15.14 13.56 -46.00
CA ARG A 3 -16.11 13.13 -44.96
C ARG A 3 -15.60 12.02 -44.04
N ASN A 4 -14.74 11.13 -44.54
CA ASN A 4 -14.15 10.05 -43.75
C ASN A 4 -12.95 10.55 -42.90
N ILE A 5 -12.23 11.56 -43.40
CA ILE A 5 -11.16 12.23 -42.64
C ILE A 5 -11.76 12.99 -41.46
N LEU A 6 -12.90 13.68 -41.65
CA LEU A 6 -13.60 14.42 -40.58
C LEU A 6 -14.10 13.48 -39.46
N PHE A 7 -14.57 12.29 -39.82
CA PHE A 7 -15.00 11.27 -38.86
C PHE A 7 -13.82 10.69 -38.07
N PHE A 8 -12.67 10.48 -38.71
CA PHE A 8 -11.46 10.00 -38.05
C PHE A 8 -10.86 11.03 -37.10
N THR A 9 -10.90 12.32 -37.46
CA THR A 9 -10.43 13.40 -36.56
C THR A 9 -11.34 13.57 -35.35
N LEU A 10 -12.65 13.37 -35.49
CA LEU A 10 -13.59 13.44 -34.37
C LEU A 10 -13.39 12.30 -33.36
N LEU A 11 -13.05 11.10 -33.84
CA LEU A 11 -12.80 9.92 -33.00
C LEU A 11 -11.49 10.03 -32.18
N LEU A 12 -10.47 10.66 -32.76
CA LEU A 12 -9.19 10.92 -32.07
C LEU A 12 -9.31 11.99 -30.99
N LEU A 13 -10.17 12.99 -31.18
CA LEU A 13 -10.45 14.05 -30.18
C LEU A 13 -11.21 13.53 -28.95
N THR A 14 -12.07 12.52 -29.11
CA THR A 14 -12.80 11.91 -27.98
C THR A 14 -11.96 10.93 -27.14
N CYS A 15 -10.80 10.49 -27.63
CA CYS A 15 -9.94 9.54 -26.93
C CYS A 15 -8.99 10.21 -25.92
N GLY A 16 -8.81 11.53 -26.00
CA GLY A 16 -7.71 12.24 -25.33
C GLY A 16 -7.92 12.72 -23.89
N THR A 17 -9.09 12.53 -23.27
CA THR A 17 -9.34 13.08 -21.92
C THR A 17 -10.14 12.16 -21.00
N TYR A 18 -9.82 10.87 -20.96
CA TYR A 18 -10.14 10.06 -19.77
C TYR A 18 -9.10 10.34 -18.70
N LYS A 19 -9.23 11.46 -18.00
CA LYS A 19 -8.54 11.58 -16.71
C LYS A 19 -9.25 10.63 -15.77
N ALA A 20 -8.56 9.56 -15.36
CA ALA A 20 -9.01 8.74 -14.24
C ALA A 20 -9.35 9.69 -13.09
N LYS A 21 -10.60 9.64 -12.60
CA LYS A 21 -11.01 10.41 -11.43
C LYS A 21 -10.06 10.01 -10.32
N ALA A 22 -9.23 10.94 -9.85
CA ALA A 22 -8.41 10.70 -8.67
C ALA A 22 -9.37 10.31 -7.55
N GLN A 23 -9.18 9.11 -6.99
CA GLN A 23 -10.00 8.64 -5.89
C GLN A 23 -9.92 9.67 -4.78
N GLU A 24 -11.07 10.21 -4.39
CA GLU A 24 -11.14 11.17 -3.29
C GLU A 24 -10.78 10.43 -2.00
N SER A 25 -9.82 10.97 -1.25
CA SER A 25 -9.47 10.45 0.07
C SER A 25 -10.69 10.55 1.00
N TYR A 26 -10.91 9.55 1.84
CA TYR A 26 -12.02 9.56 2.81
C TYR A 26 -11.93 10.71 3.81
N PHE A 27 -10.72 11.20 4.07
CA PHE A 27 -10.42 12.26 5.01
C PHE A 27 -9.41 13.24 4.42
N THR A 28 -9.44 14.47 4.91
CA THR A 28 -8.39 15.45 4.68
C THR A 28 -7.26 15.29 5.71
N ILE A 29 -6.14 15.97 5.49
CA ILE A 29 -5.02 15.97 6.46
C ILE A 29 -5.47 16.58 7.80
N ASP A 30 -6.34 17.59 7.77
CA ASP A 30 -6.84 18.28 8.96
C ASP A 30 -7.81 17.42 9.79
N ASP A 31 -8.39 16.38 9.18
CA ASP A 31 -9.24 15.39 9.87
C ASP A 31 -8.41 14.30 10.60
N MET A 32 -7.11 14.21 10.33
CA MET A 32 -6.24 13.21 10.96
C MET A 32 -5.85 13.61 12.39
N PRO A 33 -5.69 12.64 13.30
CA PRO A 33 -5.19 12.94 14.65
C PRO A 33 -3.76 13.49 14.57
N ASP A 34 -3.48 14.48 15.42
CA ASP A 34 -2.13 14.99 15.61
C ASP A 34 -1.28 13.94 16.33
N LEU A 35 -0.52 13.16 15.55
CA LEU A 35 0.28 12.05 16.05
C LEU A 35 1.39 12.50 17.02
N VAL A 36 1.83 13.76 16.94
CA VAL A 36 2.82 14.33 17.89
C VAL A 36 2.21 14.49 19.28
N LYS A 37 0.90 14.77 19.35
CA LYS A 37 0.18 14.90 20.62
C LYS A 37 -0.28 13.56 21.18
N CYS A 38 -0.53 12.56 20.34
CA CYS A 38 -1.13 11.30 20.80
C CYS A 38 -0.17 10.12 20.92
N LEU A 39 1.00 10.14 20.28
CA LEU A 39 2.00 9.09 20.40
C LEU A 39 3.10 9.48 21.40
N PRO A 40 3.69 8.51 22.13
CA PRO A 40 4.90 8.77 22.89
C PRO A 40 6.05 9.14 21.95
N ALA A 41 7.02 9.88 22.48
CA ALA A 41 8.28 10.09 21.78
C ALA A 41 8.94 8.72 21.48
N PRO A 42 9.67 8.59 20.36
CA PRO A 42 10.41 7.37 20.06
C PRO A 42 11.42 7.08 21.20
N PRO A 43 11.77 5.80 21.42
CA PRO A 43 12.76 5.45 22.44
C PRO A 43 14.07 6.20 22.20
N ASP A 44 14.53 6.88 23.24
CA ASP A 44 15.82 7.57 23.22
C ASP A 44 16.98 6.56 23.05
N THR A 45 18.07 6.94 22.37
CA THR A 45 19.15 6.01 22.02
C THR A 45 19.91 5.43 23.20
N VAL A 46 19.86 6.08 24.37
CA VAL A 46 20.43 5.53 25.62
C VAL A 46 19.39 4.81 26.49
N SER A 47 18.14 4.71 26.03
CA SER A 47 17.06 4.07 26.77
C SER A 47 17.08 2.54 26.65
N MET A 48 16.47 1.89 27.64
CA MET A 48 16.18 0.45 27.58
C MET A 48 15.21 0.10 26.45
N GLY A 49 14.32 1.02 26.05
CA GLY A 49 13.42 0.81 24.93
C GLY A 49 14.18 0.67 23.60
N PHE A 50 15.13 1.57 23.35
CA PHE A 50 15.96 1.48 22.16
C PHE A 50 16.88 0.23 22.17
N THR A 51 17.39 -0.14 23.35
CA THR A 51 18.13 -1.40 23.52
C THR A 51 17.28 -2.60 23.11
N TYR A 52 16.02 -2.64 23.54
CA TYR A 52 15.07 -3.69 23.16
C TYR A 52 14.82 -3.70 21.64
N ASP A 53 14.62 -2.54 21.01
CA ASP A 53 14.42 -2.44 19.57
C ASP A 53 15.60 -3.04 18.78
N VAL A 54 16.84 -2.75 19.21
CA VAL A 54 18.05 -3.34 18.61
C VAL A 54 18.06 -4.86 18.76
N MET A 55 17.70 -5.38 19.93
CA MET A 55 17.61 -6.83 20.16
C MET A 55 16.56 -7.48 19.24
N ARG A 56 15.39 -6.85 19.08
CA ARG A 56 14.33 -7.32 18.17
C ARG A 56 14.74 -7.26 16.71
N TYR A 57 15.46 -6.21 16.30
CA TYR A 57 16.04 -6.13 14.96
C TYR A 57 17.03 -7.26 14.69
N MET A 58 17.95 -7.51 15.63
CA MET A 58 18.94 -8.60 15.49
C MET A 58 18.25 -9.96 15.44
N TRP A 59 17.26 -10.21 16.31
CA TRP A 59 16.46 -11.43 16.25
C TRP A 59 15.72 -11.57 14.91
N GLY A 60 15.12 -10.50 14.40
CA GLY A 60 14.48 -10.50 13.08
C GLY A 60 15.45 -10.89 11.95
N LYS A 61 16.71 -10.47 12.01
CA LYS A 61 17.74 -10.94 11.06
C LYS A 61 18.03 -12.43 11.19
N THR A 62 18.05 -12.97 12.41
CA THR A 62 18.23 -14.42 12.60
C THR A 62 17.07 -15.23 12.02
N MET A 63 15.85 -14.70 12.02
CA MET A 63 14.69 -15.36 11.41
C MET A 63 14.78 -15.49 9.88
N ARG A 64 15.75 -14.85 9.23
CA ARG A 64 15.98 -15.03 7.78
C ARG A 64 16.47 -16.43 7.41
N SER A 65 16.98 -17.20 8.37
CA SER A 65 17.33 -18.61 8.15
C SER A 65 16.12 -19.54 8.11
N ASP A 66 14.95 -19.08 8.57
CA ASP A 66 13.69 -19.79 8.45
C ASP A 66 13.03 -19.42 7.10
N PRO A 67 12.97 -20.37 6.14
CA PRO A 67 12.50 -20.09 4.80
C PRO A 67 11.01 -19.73 4.75
N GLU A 68 10.19 -20.32 5.60
CA GLU A 68 8.74 -20.04 5.63
C GLU A 68 8.49 -18.65 6.23
N ARG A 69 9.15 -18.34 7.34
CA ARG A 69 8.99 -17.05 8.01
C ARG A 69 9.50 -15.89 7.17
N VAL A 70 10.62 -16.07 6.47
CA VAL A 70 11.20 -15.03 5.61
C VAL A 70 10.36 -14.80 4.36
N ALA A 71 9.77 -15.86 3.77
CA ALA A 71 8.89 -15.73 2.63
C ALA A 71 7.68 -14.84 2.96
N VAL A 72 7.06 -15.04 4.13
CA VAL A 72 5.99 -14.18 4.63
C VAL A 72 6.47 -12.75 4.84
N ALA A 73 7.60 -12.54 5.51
CA ALA A 73 8.12 -11.19 5.78
C ALA A 73 8.46 -10.41 4.50
N VAL A 74 8.99 -11.08 3.48
CA VAL A 74 9.32 -10.48 2.18
C VAL A 74 8.05 -10.12 1.42
N ARG A 75 7.08 -11.04 1.36
CA ARG A 75 5.77 -10.79 0.75
C ARG A 75 5.09 -9.59 1.40
N ASP A 76 5.01 -9.56 2.73
CA ASP A 76 4.29 -8.54 3.50
C ASP A 76 5.00 -7.16 3.47
N ALA A 77 6.27 -7.10 3.07
CA ALA A 77 6.99 -5.85 2.89
C ALA A 77 6.68 -5.15 1.54
N ILE A 78 6.02 -5.83 0.60
CA ILE A 78 5.59 -5.25 -0.67
C ILE A 78 4.31 -4.43 -0.42
N TRP A 79 4.42 -3.11 -0.57
CA TRP A 79 3.33 -2.17 -0.32
C TRP A 79 2.57 -1.85 -1.61
N ASP A 80 1.72 -2.79 -2.05
CA ASP A 80 0.74 -2.57 -3.11
C ASP A 80 -0.62 -3.21 -2.78
N LEU A 81 -1.66 -2.80 -3.51
CA LEU A 81 -3.04 -3.24 -3.25
C LEU A 81 -3.25 -4.73 -3.55
N ASP A 82 -2.58 -5.25 -4.58
CA ASP A 82 -2.73 -6.65 -4.99
C ASP A 82 -2.14 -7.59 -3.92
N THR A 83 -0.99 -7.22 -3.39
CA THR A 83 -0.32 -7.92 -2.30
C THR A 83 -1.15 -7.86 -1.02
N LEU A 84 -1.70 -6.68 -0.69
CA LEU A 84 -2.58 -6.52 0.46
C LEU A 84 -3.83 -7.40 0.35
N ALA A 85 -4.52 -7.34 -0.80
CA ALA A 85 -5.70 -8.15 -1.08
C ALA A 85 -5.40 -9.65 -0.97
N ALA A 86 -4.26 -10.09 -1.52
CA ALA A 86 -3.82 -11.48 -1.42
C ALA A 86 -3.53 -11.89 0.04
N ILE A 87 -2.82 -11.07 0.82
CA ILE A 87 -2.48 -11.35 2.23
C ILE A 87 -3.76 -11.49 3.07
N PHE A 88 -4.74 -10.61 2.86
CA PHE A 88 -5.98 -10.60 3.64
C PHE A 88 -7.02 -11.61 3.15
N SER A 89 -6.94 -12.12 1.91
CA SER A 89 -7.89 -13.11 1.39
C SER A 89 -7.96 -14.39 2.25
N VAL A 90 -6.81 -14.87 2.74
CA VAL A 90 -6.71 -16.07 3.57
C VAL A 90 -7.42 -15.91 4.92
N PRO A 91 -7.07 -14.91 5.77
CA PRO A 91 -7.77 -14.73 7.04
C PRO A 91 -9.24 -14.30 6.88
N PHE A 92 -9.59 -13.61 5.78
CA PHE A 92 -10.98 -13.21 5.51
C PHE A 92 -11.85 -14.38 5.01
N GLY A 93 -11.23 -15.41 4.42
CA GLY A 93 -11.92 -16.60 3.93
C GLY A 93 -12.58 -16.44 2.57
N MET A 94 -12.24 -15.39 1.81
CA MET A 94 -12.70 -15.18 0.44
C MET A 94 -11.65 -14.47 -0.41
N LYS A 95 -11.76 -14.62 -1.73
CA LYS A 95 -10.92 -13.86 -2.67
C LYS A 95 -11.30 -12.38 -2.60
N ILE A 96 -10.29 -11.51 -2.48
CA ILE A 96 -10.45 -10.06 -2.54
C ILE A 96 -9.86 -9.65 -3.89
N ASP A 97 -10.71 -9.25 -4.82
CA ASP A 97 -10.31 -8.72 -6.13
C ASP A 97 -11.38 -7.75 -6.65
N LYS A 98 -11.02 -6.98 -7.68
CA LYS A 98 -11.89 -5.95 -8.23
C LYS A 98 -13.15 -6.51 -8.91
N GLU A 99 -13.10 -7.74 -9.38
CA GLU A 99 -14.17 -8.35 -10.16
C GLU A 99 -15.27 -8.94 -9.29
N THR A 100 -14.93 -9.39 -8.08
CA THR A 100 -15.80 -10.21 -7.22
C THR A 100 -16.08 -9.59 -5.86
N THR A 101 -15.34 -8.56 -5.44
CA THR A 101 -15.50 -7.88 -4.13
C THR A 101 -15.36 -6.37 -4.26
#